data_AF-A0A5K1CXW2-F1
#
_entry.id   AF-A0A5K1CXW2-F1
#
_cell.length_a   1.000
_cell.length_b   1.000
_cell.length_c   1.000
_cell.angle_alpha   90.00
_cell.angle_beta   90.00
_cell.angle_gamma   90.00
#
_symmetry.space_group_name_H-M   'P 1'
#
loop_
_entity.id
_entity.type
_entity.pdbx_description
1 polymer ?
#
loop_
_entity_poly.entity_id
_entity_poly.type
_entity_poly.pdbx_seq_one_letter_code
_entity_poly.pdbx_strand_id
1 'polypeptide(L)'
;VISRKDQAQYWCRSDPYSYITVDEFEEKFKASDHGKSLLEELINPSDRTQKDAVTFSIYSLSKWEMLKTCMARELLLMKRNSFVYVFKSVQ
;
A
#
# COMPACT_ATOMS: atom_id res chain seq x y z
N VAL A 1 19.98 -4.16 9.40
CA VAL A 1 19.22 -5.28 8.79
C VAL A 1 20.13 -6.31 8.12
N ILE A 2 21.44 -6.05 7.94
CA ILE A 2 22.41 -7.10 7.54
C ILE A 2 23.55 -7.17 8.57
N SER A 3 23.22 -7.43 9.84
CA SER A 3 24.25 -7.69 10.85
C SER A 3 24.75 -9.13 10.78
N ARG A 4 25.94 -9.40 11.33
CA ARG A 4 26.49 -10.78 11.45
C ARG A 4 25.52 -11.75 12.12
N LYS A 5 24.74 -11.28 13.10
CA LYS A 5 23.76 -12.09 13.83
C LYS A 5 22.53 -12.34 12.98
N ASP A 6 22.04 -11.31 12.28
CA ASP A 6 20.88 -11.44 11.40
C ASP A 6 21.15 -12.41 10.25
N GLN A 7 22.31 -12.29 9.59
CA GLN A 7 22.63 -13.10 8.41
C GLN A 7 22.76 -14.60 8.76
N ALA A 8 23.31 -14.94 9.92
CA ALA A 8 23.44 -16.33 10.36
C ALA A 8 22.07 -17.02 10.54
N GLN A 9 21.04 -16.28 10.98
CA GLN A 9 19.70 -16.81 11.18
C GLN A 9 19.03 -17.28 9.88
N TYR A 10 19.37 -16.65 8.75
CA TYR A 10 18.80 -16.96 7.44
C TYR A 10 19.71 -17.87 6.61
N TRP A 11 20.77 -18.43 7.19
CA TRP A 11 21.66 -19.32 6.45
C TRP A 11 21.02 -20.68 6.21
N CYS A 12 20.74 -21.00 4.95
CA CYS A 12 20.09 -22.25 4.54
C CYS A 12 20.94 -23.08 3.56
N ARG A 13 22.21 -22.73 3.36
CA ARG A 13 23.11 -23.44 2.44
C ARG A 13 23.83 -24.58 3.15
N SER A 14 24.19 -25.61 2.38
CA SER A 14 24.97 -26.75 2.87
C SER A 14 26.41 -26.40 3.26
N ASP A 15 26.93 -25.28 2.78
CA ASP A 15 28.27 -24.80 3.08
C ASP A 15 28.34 -24.13 4.46
N PRO A 16 29.51 -24.11 5.13
CA PRO A 16 29.69 -23.38 6.38
C PRO A 16 29.33 -21.90 6.25
N TYR A 17 28.67 -21.35 7.27
CA TYR A 17 28.32 -19.94 7.31
C TYR A 17 29.59 -19.06 7.32
N SER A 18 29.63 -18.10 6.40
CA SER A 18 30.56 -16.99 6.42
C SER A 18 29.80 -15.68 6.33
N TYR A 19 30.27 -14.68 7.07
CA TYR A 19 29.69 -13.34 6.99
C TYR A 19 29.93 -12.78 5.58
N ILE A 20 28.89 -12.25 4.97
CA ILE A 20 28.95 -11.57 3.67
C ILE A 20 28.71 -10.09 3.94
N THR A 21 29.60 -9.25 3.45
CA THR A 21 29.45 -7.80 3.56
C THR A 21 28.28 -7.31 2.70
N VAL A 22 27.81 -6.09 2.97
CA VAL A 22 26.71 -5.49 2.19
C VAL A 22 27.10 -5.36 0.72
N ASP A 23 28.34 -4.95 0.44
CA ASP A 23 28.86 -4.77 -0.93
C ASP A 23 28.89 -6.10 -1.69
N GLU A 24 29.45 -7.16 -1.07
CA GLU A 24 29.47 -8.50 -1.68
C GLU A 24 28.06 -9.07 -1.91
N PHE A 25 27.13 -8.78 -0.98
CA PHE A 25 25.74 -9.18 -1.14
C PHE A 25 25.09 -8.44 -2.30
N GLU A 26 25.32 -7.13 -2.43
CA GLU A 26 24.80 -6.32 -3.53
C GLU A 26 25.30 -6.82 -4.89
N GLU A 27 26.61 -7.08 -5.01
CA GLU A 27 27.19 -7.61 -6.25
C GLU A 27 26.61 -8.97 -6.62
N LYS A 28 26.52 -9.89 -5.64
CA LYS A 28 25.93 -11.22 -5.85
C LYS A 28 24.45 -11.15 -6.20
N PHE A 29 23.71 -10.24 -5.56
CA PHE A 29 22.29 -10.03 -5.85
C PHE A 29 22.10 -9.53 -7.28
N LYS A 30 22.85 -8.52 -7.72
CA LYS A 30 22.83 -8.02 -9.10
C LYS A 30 23.21 -9.08 -10.13
N ALA A 31 24.13 -9.98 -9.79
CA ALA A 31 24.54 -11.07 -10.68
C ALA A 31 23.50 -12.22 -10.78
N SER A 32 22.62 -12.36 -9.78
CA SER A 32 21.58 -13.39 -9.75
C SER A 32 20.49 -13.16 -10.80
N ASP A 33 19.82 -14.23 -11.23
CA ASP A 33 18.74 -14.15 -12.22
C ASP A 33 17.57 -13.27 -11.73
N HIS A 34 17.28 -13.32 -10.43
CA HIS A 34 16.26 -12.47 -9.80
C HIS A 34 16.66 -11.00 -9.83
N GLY A 35 17.93 -10.68 -9.52
CA GLY A 35 18.43 -9.31 -9.56
C GLY A 35 18.45 -8.74 -10.97
N LYS A 36 18.82 -9.55 -11.98
CA LYS A 36 18.74 -9.18 -13.39
C LYS A 36 17.31 -8.96 -13.86
N SER A 37 16.40 -9.88 -13.52
CA SER A 37 14.97 -9.75 -13.85
C SER A 37 14.36 -8.49 -13.22
N LEU A 38 14.72 -8.19 -11.97
CA LEU A 38 14.26 -6.97 -11.29
C LEU A 38 14.83 -5.72 -11.95
N LEU A 39 16.12 -5.72 -12.32
CA LEU A 39 16.75 -4.60 -13.01
C LEU A 39 16.09 -4.35 -14.39
N GLU A 40 15.78 -5.42 -15.12
CA GLU A 40 15.06 -5.35 -16.40
C GLU A 40 13.65 -4.76 -16.23
N GLU A 41 12.94 -5.13 -15.16
CA GLU A 41 11.62 -4.57 -14.82
C GLU A 41 11.68 -3.11 -14.32
N LEU A 42 12.82 -2.68 -13.80
CA LEU A 42 13.04 -1.27 -13.45
C LEU A 42 13.41 -0.43 -14.68
N ILE A 43 14.18 -0.99 -15.61
CA ILE A 43 14.60 -0.34 -16.86
C ILE A 43 13.44 -0.21 -17.83
N ASN A 44 12.70 -1.29 -18.04
CA ASN A 44 11.44 -1.27 -18.74
C ASN A 44 10.38 -1.12 -17.66
N PRO A 45 9.87 0.10 -17.37
CA PRO A 45 8.72 0.24 -16.50
C PRO A 45 7.61 -0.56 -17.15
N SER A 46 7.49 -1.82 -16.72
CA SER A 46 6.42 -2.70 -17.13
C SER A 46 5.17 -1.87 -16.94
N ASP A 47 4.34 -1.85 -17.97
CA ASP A 47 3.03 -1.25 -17.96
C ASP A 47 2.21 -2.02 -16.92
N ARG A 48 2.52 -1.77 -15.65
CA ARG A 48 1.93 -2.31 -14.44
C ARG A 48 0.58 -1.62 -14.37
N THR A 49 -0.28 -1.98 -15.33
CA THR A 49 -1.71 -2.11 -15.13
C THR A 49 -1.87 -3.12 -14.02
N GLN A 50 -1.71 -2.59 -12.81
CA GLN A 50 -1.79 -3.25 -11.52
C GLN A 50 -3.03 -4.13 -11.51
N LYS A 51 -2.85 -5.44 -11.74
CA LYS A 51 -3.91 -6.42 -11.45
C LYS A 51 -4.01 -6.69 -9.95
N ASP A 52 -2.93 -6.42 -9.20
CA ASP A 52 -2.81 -6.73 -7.77
C ASP A 52 -2.42 -5.55 -6.87
N ALA A 53 -2.34 -4.31 -7.39
CA ALA A 53 -2.24 -3.21 -6.44
C ALA A 53 -3.61 -2.99 -5.82
N VAL A 54 -3.62 -3.03 -4.49
CA VAL A 54 -4.67 -2.47 -3.67
C VAL A 54 -4.73 -0.97 -3.98
N THR A 55 -5.50 -0.65 -5.00
CA THR A 55 -6.03 0.65 -5.42
C THR A 55 -5.20 1.88 -5.00
N PHE A 56 -4.45 2.47 -5.94
CA PHE A 56 -3.78 3.76 -5.76
C PHE A 56 -4.74 4.98 -5.79
N SER A 57 -6.06 4.79 -5.69
CA SER A 57 -7.00 5.92 -5.65
C SER A 57 -7.26 6.37 -4.21
N ILE A 58 -6.83 7.60 -3.91
CA ILE A 58 -7.12 8.29 -2.64
C ILE A 58 -8.64 8.43 -2.41
N TYR A 59 -9.41 8.35 -3.49
CA TYR A 59 -10.88 8.41 -3.49
C TYR A 59 -11.42 7.17 -4.19
N SER A 60 -11.47 6.06 -3.48
CA SER A 60 -12.11 4.82 -3.96
C SER A 60 -13.64 4.92 -4.03
N LEU A 61 -14.21 6.09 -3.73
CA LEU A 61 -15.63 6.39 -3.82
C LEU A 61 -15.88 7.34 -4.99
N SER A 62 -16.90 7.03 -5.78
CA SER A 62 -17.40 7.93 -6.82
C SER A 62 -17.89 9.25 -6.20
N LYS A 63 -17.83 10.35 -6.98
CA LYS A 63 -18.39 11.65 -6.55
C LYS A 63 -19.86 11.54 -6.10
N TRP A 64 -20.60 10.59 -6.68
CA TRP A 64 -21.99 10.33 -6.32
C TRP A 64 -22.14 9.64 -4.95
N GLU A 65 -21.26 8.70 -4.61
CA GLU A 65 -21.24 8.07 -3.28
C GLU A 65 -20.84 9.07 -2.18
N MET A 66 -19.92 9.98 -2.46
CA MET A 66 -19.60 11.08 -1.55
C MET A 66 -20.84 11.95 -1.29
N LEU A 67 -21.54 12.38 -2.36
CA LEU A 67 -22.76 13.18 -2.25
C LEU A 67 -23.84 12.44 -1.45
N LYS A 68 -24.06 11.14 -1.74
CA LYS A 68 -25.04 10.31 -1.05
C LYS A 68 -24.75 10.19 0.45
N THR A 69 -23.48 10.01 0.80
CA THR A 69 -23.02 9.94 2.19
C THR A 69 -23.26 11.25 2.93
N CYS A 70 -22.94 12.38 2.30
CA CYS A 70 -23.21 13.71 2.86
C CYS A 70 -24.72 13.97 3.05
N MET A 71 -25.54 13.64 2.05
CA MET A 71 -27.00 13.81 2.12
C MET A 71 -27.63 12.93 3.21
N ALA A 72 -27.18 11.68 3.35
CA ALA A 72 -27.67 10.78 4.40
C ALA A 72 -27.34 11.32 5.81
N ARG A 73 -26.15 11.89 6.00
CA ARG A 73 -25.75 12.54 7.25
C ARG A 73 -26.66 13.72 7.58
N GLU A 74 -26.90 14.62 6.63
CA GLU A 74 -27.76 15.80 6.82
C GLU A 74 -29.22 15.40 7.11
N LEU A 75 -29.77 14.44 6.37
CA LEU A 75 -31.13 13.94 6.64
C LEU A 75 -31.27 13.32 8.03
N LEU A 76 -30.27 12.58 8.49
CA LEU A 76 -30.27 12.03 9.86
C LEU A 76 -30.20 13.14 10.92
N LEU A 77 -29.40 14.18 10.68
CA LEU A 77 -29.33 15.36 11.55
C LEU A 77 -30.67 16.10 11.59
N MET A 78 -31.30 16.31 10.43
CA MET A 78 -32.65 16.89 10.33
C MET A 78 -33.69 16.03 11.05
N LYS A 79 -33.61 14.69 10.95
CA LYS A 79 -34.54 13.79 11.63
C LYS A 79 -34.38 13.81 13.16
N ARG A 80 -33.14 13.86 13.67
CA ARG A 80 -32.86 13.98 15.13
C ARG A 80 -33.23 15.35 15.69
N ASN A 81 -33.03 16.41 14.92
CA ASN A 81 -33.35 17.79 15.31
C ASN A 81 -34.68 18.27 14.70
N SER A 82 -35.58 17.35 14.34
CA SER A 82 -36.83 17.66 13.63
C SER A 82 -37.72 18.59 14.44
N PHE A 83 -37.69 18.51 15.77
CA PHE A 83 -38.38 19.43 16.67
C PHE A 83 -37.94 20.89 16.48
N VAL A 84 -36.65 21.15 16.30
CA VAL A 84 -36.11 22.51 16.06
C VAL A 84 -36.50 23.01 14.67
N TYR A 85 -36.46 22.15 13.65
CA TYR A 85 -36.84 22.50 12.29
C TYR A 85 -38.35 22.76 12.14
N VAL A 86 -39.20 21.94 12.76
CA VAL A 86 -40.66 22.14 12.76
C VAL A 86 -41.02 23.41 13.54
N PHE A 87 -40.41 23.64 14.71
CA PHE A 87 -40.64 24.85 15.50
C PHE A 87 -40.20 26.12 14.78
N LYS A 88 -39.08 26.08 14.03
CA LYS A 88 -38.61 27.21 13.21
C LYS A 88 -39.42 27.45 11.94
N SER A 89 -40.00 26.41 11.32
CA SER A 89 -40.82 26.56 10.11
C SER A 89 -42.25 27.03 10.38
N VAL A 90 -42.70 26.94 11.62
CA VAL A 90 -44.05 27.36 12.06
C VAL A 90 -44.05 28.79 12.64
N GLN A 91 -42.88 29.41 12.84
CA GLN A 91 -42.73 30.82 13.23
C GLN A 91 -42.62 31.75 12.02
#